data_AF-A0A817LUH7-F1
#
_entry.id   AF-A0A817LUH7-F1
#
_cell.length_a   1.000
_cell.length_b   1.000
_cell.length_c   1.000
_cell.angle_alpha   90.00
_cell.angle_beta   90.00
_cell.angle_gamma   90.00
#
_symmetry.space_group_name_H-M   'P 1'
#
loop_
_entity.id
_entity.type
_entity.pdbx_description
1 polymer ?
#
loop_
_entity_poly.entity_id
_entity_poly.type
_entity_poly.pdbx_seq_one_letter_code
_entity_poly.pdbx_strand_id
1 'polypeptide(L)'
;MCFIERADNEDLQNRPIISQLTLSIWYCFGNIVGYGVEFNASTAAGRFLTAGLYILSLILVASYTANLASDLTIAKSQFIISGIDDIKNGKVPIHRIGIRSGTASEDYFKAEIYGGSENFYPLKSRQHLYDSLLAGIIDVALSDSGVAEYATNNIYCNLTLVGNDFDRGAFAIVIPKKWAYAQDLDVGILSLKESGKIENLRQKWFQSQYCSDSTTTITTTAIEIKATSGLFVTFAITTFISLLLFLWSKRYNIKNYLSQFISKKESSTTKEYIQRNSNQNSERT
;
A
#
# COMPACT_ATOMS: atom_id res chain seq x y z
N MET A 1 -11.95 7.12 -31.91
CA MET A 1 -13.11 6.27 -32.24
C MET A 1 -14.30 7.07 -32.75
N CYS A 2 -14.88 7.96 -31.95
CA CYS A 2 -16.05 8.80 -32.33
C CYS A 2 -15.99 9.42 -33.73
N PHE A 3 -14.86 10.00 -34.15
CA PHE A 3 -14.74 10.66 -35.46
C PHE A 3 -14.57 9.68 -36.64
N ILE A 4 -13.91 8.55 -36.40
CA ILE A 4 -13.55 7.58 -37.45
C ILE A 4 -14.76 6.70 -37.79
N GLU A 5 -15.53 6.29 -36.79
CA GLU A 5 -16.67 5.37 -36.94
C GLU A 5 -18.00 6.09 -37.19
N ARG A 6 -18.03 7.43 -37.21
CA ARG A 6 -19.29 8.21 -37.29
C ARG A 6 -20.10 7.95 -38.55
N ALA A 7 -19.44 7.69 -39.67
CA ALA A 7 -20.09 7.50 -40.97
C ALA A 7 -20.55 6.06 -41.19
N ASP A 8 -19.80 5.10 -40.62
CA ASP A 8 -19.87 3.68 -41.01
C ASP A 8 -20.44 2.76 -39.91
N ASN A 9 -20.86 3.32 -38.77
CA ASN A 9 -21.33 2.55 -37.62
C ASN A 9 -22.76 2.95 -37.24
N GLU A 10 -23.67 1.98 -37.32
CA GLU A 10 -25.11 2.17 -37.10
C GLU A 10 -25.42 2.65 -35.67
N ASP A 11 -24.62 2.25 -34.67
CA ASP A 11 -24.80 2.63 -33.26
C ASP A 11 -24.54 4.13 -32.99
N LEU A 12 -23.71 4.74 -33.84
CA LEU A 12 -23.29 6.14 -33.76
C LEU A 12 -24.11 7.05 -34.68
N GLN A 13 -24.75 6.48 -35.71
CA GLN A 13 -25.52 7.23 -36.69
C GLN A 13 -26.74 7.89 -36.02
N ASN A 14 -26.99 9.17 -36.34
CA ASN A 14 -28.13 9.97 -35.84
C ASN A 14 -28.16 10.30 -34.33
N ARG A 15 -27.10 10.00 -33.56
CA ARG A 15 -27.00 10.45 -32.15
C ARG A 15 -26.40 11.86 -32.02
N PRO A 16 -26.77 12.65 -30.99
CA PRO A 16 -26.11 13.92 -30.72
C PRO A 16 -24.63 13.70 -30.34
N ILE A 17 -23.76 14.66 -30.68
CA ILE A 17 -22.30 14.58 -30.50
C ILE A 17 -21.92 14.22 -29.06
N ILE A 18 -22.64 14.76 -28.07
CA ILE A 18 -22.40 14.49 -26.64
C ILE A 18 -22.60 12.99 -26.33
N SER A 19 -23.67 12.37 -26.85
CA SER A 19 -23.92 10.95 -26.64
C SER A 19 -22.86 10.08 -27.31
N GLN A 20 -22.35 10.48 -28.48
CA GLN A 20 -21.29 9.75 -29.18
C GLN A 20 -19.96 9.78 -28.40
N LEU A 21 -19.65 10.94 -27.81
CA LEU A 21 -18.48 11.09 -26.95
C LEU A 21 -18.60 10.21 -25.70
N THR A 22 -19.78 10.20 -25.04
CA THR A 22 -20.02 9.34 -23.87
C THR A 22 -19.89 7.86 -24.20
N LEU A 23 -20.45 7.39 -25.33
CA LEU A 23 -20.26 6.00 -25.78
C LEU A 23 -18.79 5.69 -26.07
N SER A 24 -18.07 6.61 -26.69
CA SER A 24 -16.64 6.42 -26.99
C SER A 24 -15.78 6.37 -25.71
N ILE A 25 -16.09 7.21 -24.72
CA ILE A 25 -15.42 7.19 -23.40
C ILE A 25 -15.73 5.88 -22.68
N TRP A 26 -16.99 5.45 -22.69
CA TRP A 26 -17.41 4.17 -22.11
C TRP A 26 -16.71 2.98 -22.76
N TYR A 27 -16.59 3.01 -24.10
CA TYR A 27 -15.85 2.02 -24.85
C TYR A 27 -14.37 1.97 -24.46
N CYS A 28 -13.69 3.11 -24.42
CA CYS A 28 -12.30 3.18 -23.96
C CYS A 28 -12.13 2.65 -22.53
N PHE A 29 -13.03 3.03 -21.62
CA PHE A 29 -13.01 2.56 -20.24
C PHE A 29 -13.16 1.03 -20.14
N GLY A 30 -14.12 0.44 -20.86
CA GLY A 30 -14.31 -1.01 -20.87
C GLY A 30 -13.10 -1.77 -21.42
N ASN A 31 -12.47 -1.27 -22.49
CA ASN A 31 -11.25 -1.87 -23.05
C ASN A 31 -10.07 -1.83 -22.05
N ILE A 32 -9.90 -0.73 -21.30
CA ILE A 32 -8.85 -0.59 -20.27
C ILE A 32 -9.06 -1.61 -19.13
N VAL A 33 -10.31 -1.85 -18.75
CA VAL A 33 -10.65 -2.76 -17.64
C VAL A 33 -10.71 -4.23 -18.11
N GLY A 34 -10.63 -4.48 -19.42
CA GLY A 34 -10.74 -5.83 -20.00
C GLY A 34 -12.19 -6.35 -20.08
N TYR A 35 -13.17 -5.47 -19.93
CA TYR A 35 -14.58 -5.79 -20.16
C TYR A 35 -14.90 -5.65 -21.65
N GLY A 36 -15.40 -6.72 -22.27
CA GLY A 36 -15.85 -6.70 -23.65
C GLY A 36 -17.09 -5.81 -23.79
N VAL A 37 -16.92 -4.61 -24.33
CA VAL A 37 -18.03 -3.71 -24.66
C VAL A 37 -18.62 -4.17 -25.99
N GLU A 38 -19.96 -4.22 -26.10
CA GLU A 38 -20.72 -4.69 -27.28
C GLU A 38 -20.52 -3.84 -28.56
N PHE A 39 -19.61 -2.88 -28.57
CA PHE A 39 -19.31 -2.01 -29.71
C PHE A 39 -18.20 -2.60 -30.58
N ASN A 40 -18.54 -2.97 -31.81
CA ASN A 40 -17.58 -3.46 -32.80
C ASN A 40 -17.18 -2.36 -33.79
N ALA A 41 -15.87 -2.23 -34.01
CA ALA A 41 -15.31 -1.35 -35.02
C ALA A 41 -15.59 -1.90 -36.44
N SER A 42 -16.32 -1.15 -37.26
CA SER A 42 -16.64 -1.56 -38.63
C SER A 42 -15.51 -1.21 -39.61
N THR A 43 -14.79 -0.11 -39.37
CA THR A 43 -13.74 0.38 -40.27
C THR A 43 -12.37 -0.27 -40.02
N ALA A 44 -11.55 -0.40 -41.07
CA ALA A 44 -10.17 -0.91 -40.93
C ALA A 44 -9.32 -0.04 -39.98
N ALA A 45 -9.45 1.29 -40.08
CA ALA A 45 -8.77 2.23 -39.20
C ALA A 45 -9.24 2.10 -37.74
N GLY A 46 -10.54 1.92 -37.52
CA GLY A 46 -11.12 1.64 -36.20
C GLY A 46 -10.55 0.36 -35.58
N ARG A 47 -10.41 -0.72 -36.36
CA ARG A 47 -9.83 -1.99 -35.89
C ARG A 47 -8.37 -1.86 -35.45
N PHE A 48 -7.55 -1.14 -36.22
CA PHE A 48 -6.16 -0.88 -35.81
C PHE A 48 -6.09 -0.03 -34.54
N LEU A 49 -6.95 0.98 -34.40
CA LEU A 49 -7.04 1.78 -33.18
C LEU A 49 -7.42 0.91 -31.98
N THR A 50 -8.40 0.02 -32.14
CA THR A 50 -8.82 -0.90 -31.07
C THR A 50 -7.71 -1.88 -30.70
N ALA A 51 -6.97 -2.42 -31.67
CA ALA A 51 -5.82 -3.28 -31.39
C ALA A 51 -4.74 -2.54 -30.58
N GLY A 52 -4.44 -1.29 -30.94
CA GLY A 52 -3.54 -0.44 -30.16
C GLY A 52 -4.03 -0.18 -28.74
N LEU A 53 -5.33 0.06 -28.55
CA LEU A 53 -5.95 0.23 -27.24
C LEU A 53 -5.89 -1.05 -26.40
N TYR A 54 -6.05 -2.23 -26.99
CA TYR A 54 -5.89 -3.51 -26.29
C TYR A 54 -4.45 -3.71 -25.80
N ILE A 55 -3.45 -3.44 -26.64
CA ILE A 55 -2.03 -3.55 -26.25
C ILE A 55 -1.71 -2.56 -25.12
N LEU A 56 -2.17 -1.32 -25.23
CA LEU A 56 -2.01 -0.31 -24.18
C LEU A 56 -2.67 -0.73 -22.87
N SER A 57 -3.91 -1.23 -22.94
CA SER A 57 -4.66 -1.75 -21.79
C SER A 57 -3.89 -2.86 -21.06
N LEU A 58 -3.38 -3.85 -21.82
CA LEU A 58 -2.59 -4.94 -21.25
C LEU A 58 -1.35 -4.44 -20.49
N ILE A 59 -0.62 -3.47 -21.06
CA ILE A 59 0.56 -2.89 -20.41
C ILE A 59 0.17 -2.14 -19.13
N LEU A 60 -0.90 -1.33 -19.17
CA LEU A 60 -1.36 -0.58 -18.00
C LEU A 60 -1.81 -1.51 -16.86
N VAL A 61 -2.60 -2.54 -17.16
CA VAL A 61 -3.06 -3.52 -16.17
C VAL A 61 -1.87 -4.30 -15.59
N ALA A 62 -0.91 -4.69 -16.44
CA ALA A 62 0.30 -5.38 -16.01
C ALA A 62 1.15 -4.49 -15.09
N SER A 63 1.39 -3.23 -15.45
CA SER A 63 2.15 -2.28 -14.62
C SER A 63 1.44 -1.96 -13.30
N TYR A 64 0.12 -1.78 -13.31
CA TYR A 64 -0.65 -1.59 -12.08
C TYR A 64 -0.54 -2.82 -11.17
N THR A 65 -0.70 -4.02 -11.74
CA THR A 65 -0.59 -5.28 -11.00
C THR A 65 0.82 -5.48 -10.44
N ALA A 66 1.87 -5.15 -11.21
CA ALA A 66 3.26 -5.24 -10.79
C ALA A 66 3.59 -4.26 -9.66
N ASN A 67 3.16 -3.00 -9.78
CA ASN A 67 3.37 -2.00 -8.73
C ASN A 67 2.61 -2.38 -7.45
N LEU A 68 1.36 -2.83 -7.56
CA LEU A 68 0.59 -3.32 -6.42
C LEU A 68 1.27 -4.54 -5.76
N ALA A 69 1.80 -5.47 -6.54
CA ALA A 69 2.53 -6.63 -6.02
C ALA A 69 3.84 -6.21 -5.33
N SER A 70 4.55 -5.24 -5.88
CA SER A 70 5.75 -4.66 -5.26
C SER A 70 5.41 -4.01 -3.92
N ASP A 71 4.37 -3.18 -3.86
CA ASP A 71 3.94 -2.52 -2.64
C ASP A 71 3.49 -3.52 -1.57
N LEU A 72 2.75 -4.57 -1.96
CA LEU A 72 2.39 -5.66 -1.06
C LEU A 72 3.61 -6.43 -0.54
N THR A 73 4.67 -6.54 -1.33
CA THR A 73 5.91 -7.20 -0.92
C THR A 73 6.69 -6.34 0.08
N ILE A 74 6.76 -5.03 -0.13
CA ILE A 74 7.39 -4.09 0.81
C ILE A 74 6.59 -3.98 2.10
N ALA A 75 5.26 -3.89 2.02
CA ALA A 75 4.39 -3.80 3.20
C ALA A 75 4.51 -5.05 4.10
N LYS A 76 4.73 -6.23 3.51
CA LYS A 76 5.01 -7.48 4.25
C LYS A 76 6.37 -7.48 4.95
N SER A 77 7.27 -6.56 4.61
CA SER A 77 8.58 -6.39 5.22
C SER A 77 8.64 -5.27 6.29
N GLN A 78 7.51 -4.63 6.61
CA GLN A 78 7.51 -3.57 7.62
C GLN A 78 7.61 -4.17 9.02
N PHE A 79 8.83 -4.22 9.54
CA PHE A 79 9.07 -4.32 10.97
C PHE A 79 8.32 -3.17 11.66
N ILE A 80 7.66 -3.45 12.80
CA ILE A 80 6.95 -2.46 13.63
C ILE A 80 7.87 -1.29 14.02
N ILE A 81 9.19 -1.53 13.99
CA ILE A 81 10.26 -0.59 14.32
C ILE A 81 11.25 -0.64 13.15
N SER A 82 11.65 0.51 12.60
CA SER A 82 12.57 0.56 11.46
C SER A 82 14.02 0.79 11.87
N GLY A 83 14.27 1.25 13.10
CA GLY A 83 15.62 1.50 13.60
C GLY A 83 15.65 2.28 14.90
N ILE A 84 16.83 2.80 15.24
CA ILE A 84 17.08 3.48 16.52
C ILE A 84 16.28 4.79 16.67
N ASP A 85 15.98 5.48 15.56
CA ASP A 85 15.23 6.74 15.58
C ASP A 85 13.78 6.55 16.05
N ASP A 86 13.18 5.39 15.76
CA ASP A 86 11.84 5.05 16.23
C ASP A 86 11.81 4.88 17.76
N ILE A 87 12.91 4.39 18.32
CA ILE A 87 13.11 4.27 19.77
C ILE A 87 13.31 5.66 20.38
N LYS A 88 14.11 6.53 19.75
CA LYS A 88 14.34 7.92 20.19
C LYS A 88 13.05 8.76 20.15
N ASN A 89 12.21 8.56 19.15
CA ASN A 89 10.94 9.26 18.98
C ASN A 89 9.80 8.70 19.86
N GLY A 90 10.07 7.69 20.69
CA GLY A 90 9.10 7.15 21.64
C GLY A 90 7.99 6.31 21.01
N LYS A 91 8.23 5.68 19.83
CA LYS A 91 7.26 4.73 19.25
C LYS A 91 7.04 3.50 20.13
N VAL A 92 8.03 3.15 20.96
CA VAL A 92 7.99 2.02 21.89
C VAL A 92 8.03 2.55 23.32
N PRO A 93 7.16 2.08 24.23
CA PRO A 93 7.24 2.42 25.64
C PRO A 93 8.57 1.97 26.26
N ILE A 94 9.19 2.84 27.07
CA ILE A 94 10.54 2.61 27.63
C ILE A 94 10.64 1.26 28.39
N HIS A 95 9.61 0.90 29.15
CA HIS A 95 9.56 -0.35 29.92
C HIS A 95 9.51 -1.63 29.05
N ARG A 96 9.29 -1.51 27.73
CA ARG A 96 9.30 -2.62 26.77
C ARG A 96 10.61 -2.70 25.98
N ILE A 97 11.57 -1.83 26.30
CA ILE A 97 12.92 -1.85 25.73
C ILE A 97 13.82 -2.63 26.68
N GLY A 98 14.33 -3.78 26.23
CA GLY A 98 15.26 -4.60 26.98
C GLY A 98 16.71 -4.19 26.78
N ILE A 99 17.43 -3.92 27.87
CA ILE A 99 18.85 -3.57 27.80
C ILE A 99 19.60 -4.35 28.86
N ARG A 100 20.75 -4.91 28.48
CA ARG A 100 21.60 -5.66 29.40
C ARG A 100 22.34 -4.68 30.32
N SER A 101 22.19 -4.86 31.63
CA SER A 101 22.86 -4.00 32.62
C SER A 101 24.36 -4.26 32.68
N GLY A 102 25.14 -3.22 32.92
CA GLY A 102 26.60 -3.22 33.00
C GLY A 102 27.29 -3.36 31.64
N THR A 103 26.72 -2.87 30.56
CA THR A 103 27.27 -3.01 29.20
C THR A 103 27.36 -1.68 28.46
N ALA A 104 28.17 -1.66 27.39
CA ALA A 104 28.25 -0.53 26.48
C ALA A 104 26.88 -0.14 25.88
N SER A 105 25.97 -1.10 25.70
CA SER A 105 24.60 -0.82 25.21
C SER A 105 23.78 -0.02 26.22
N GLU A 106 23.98 -0.25 27.52
CA GLU A 106 23.36 0.55 28.58
C GLU A 106 23.94 1.97 28.60
N ASP A 107 25.26 2.10 28.53
CA ASP A 107 25.95 3.40 28.50
C ASP A 107 25.49 4.23 27.29
N TYR A 108 25.41 3.60 26.11
CA TYR A 108 24.89 4.23 24.89
C TYR A 108 23.44 4.69 25.07
N PHE A 109 22.56 3.83 25.59
CA PHE A 109 21.15 4.16 25.76
C PHE A 109 20.94 5.34 26.71
N LYS A 110 21.69 5.34 27.83
CA LYS A 110 21.68 6.42 28.82
C LYS A 110 22.18 7.73 28.22
N ALA A 111 23.25 7.70 27.43
CA ALA A 111 23.84 8.89 26.83
C ALA A 111 22.99 9.47 25.68
N GLU A 112 22.51 8.64 24.75
CA GLU A 112 22.07 9.08 23.42
C GLU A 112 20.56 9.00 23.16
N ILE A 113 19.79 8.27 23.98
CA ILE A 113 18.36 8.04 23.67
C ILE A 113 17.45 8.70 24.70
N TYR A 114 17.69 8.48 26.00
CA TYR A 114 16.74 8.90 27.05
C TYR A 114 17.37 9.76 28.15
N GLY A 115 18.52 10.39 27.89
CA GLY A 115 19.10 11.41 28.77
C GLY A 115 19.32 10.94 30.22
N GLY A 116 19.78 9.71 30.41
CA GLY A 116 20.08 9.13 31.72
C GLY A 116 18.92 8.38 32.41
N SER A 117 17.77 8.21 31.76
CA SER A 117 16.65 7.43 32.31
C SER A 117 16.97 5.93 32.42
N GLU A 118 16.73 5.34 33.60
CA GLU A 118 16.88 3.90 33.87
C GLU A 118 15.55 3.12 33.76
N ASN A 119 14.50 3.74 33.23
CA ASN A 119 13.16 3.14 33.16
C ASN A 119 13.00 2.05 32.07
N PHE A 120 14.11 1.55 31.53
CA PHE A 120 14.12 0.42 30.58
C PHE A 120 14.00 -0.91 31.34
N TYR A 121 13.71 -1.99 30.63
CA TYR A 121 13.64 -3.32 31.22
C TYR A 121 15.05 -3.91 31.40
N PRO A 122 15.54 -4.10 32.64
CA PRO A 122 16.91 -4.53 32.87
C PRO A 122 17.07 -6.03 32.61
N LEU A 123 18.02 -6.38 31.75
CA LEU A 123 18.33 -7.76 31.39
C LEU A 123 19.62 -8.22 32.08
N LYS A 124 19.55 -9.35 32.78
CA LYS A 124 20.70 -9.90 33.54
C LYS A 124 21.64 -10.76 32.70
N SER A 125 21.11 -11.46 31.70
CA SER A 125 21.87 -12.39 30.86
C SER A 125 21.42 -12.32 29.40
N ARG A 126 22.26 -12.83 28.49
CA ARG A 126 21.92 -12.96 27.07
C ARG A 126 20.73 -13.91 26.86
N GLN A 127 20.65 -15.00 27.61
CA GLN A 127 19.50 -15.92 27.53
C GLN A 127 18.21 -15.20 27.95
N HIS A 128 18.25 -14.48 29.07
CA HIS A 128 17.10 -13.70 29.55
C HIS A 128 16.63 -12.65 28.55
N LEU A 129 17.54 -12.07 27.75
CA LEU A 129 17.20 -11.17 26.63
C LEU A 129 16.31 -11.87 25.61
N TYR A 130 16.76 -13.01 25.08
CA TYR A 130 16.02 -13.74 24.06
C TYR A 130 14.74 -14.36 24.61
N ASP A 131 14.75 -14.90 25.83
CA ASP A 131 13.56 -15.43 26.49
C ASP A 131 12.49 -14.34 26.69
N SER A 132 12.90 -13.14 27.08
CA SER A 132 11.98 -12.00 27.27
C SER A 132 11.39 -11.50 25.95
N LEU A 133 12.16 -11.53 24.86
CA LEU A 133 11.66 -11.22 23.51
C LEU A 133 10.65 -12.27 23.02
N LEU A 134 10.99 -13.56 23.17
CA LEU A 134 10.11 -14.66 22.75
C LEU A 134 8.82 -14.74 23.58
N ALA A 135 8.90 -14.40 24.87
CA ALA A 135 7.74 -14.31 25.75
C ALA A 135 6.88 -13.04 25.51
N GLY A 136 7.34 -12.09 24.68
CA GLY A 136 6.63 -10.84 24.41
C GLY A 136 6.60 -9.84 25.58
N ILE A 137 7.47 -10.05 26.58
CA ILE A 137 7.61 -9.13 27.73
C ILE A 137 8.22 -7.81 27.27
N ILE A 138 9.21 -7.90 26.38
CA ILE A 138 9.86 -6.76 25.72
C ILE A 138 9.64 -6.86 24.21
N ASP A 139 9.53 -5.71 23.55
CA ASP A 139 9.33 -5.64 22.09
C ASP A 139 10.66 -5.57 21.35
N VAL A 140 11.66 -4.91 21.94
CA VAL A 140 12.99 -4.70 21.35
C VAL A 140 14.05 -4.85 22.42
N ALA A 141 15.20 -5.38 22.01
CA ALA A 141 16.41 -5.34 22.79
C ALA A 141 17.57 -4.75 22.00
N LEU A 142 18.44 -4.00 22.66
CA LEU A 142 19.69 -3.51 22.07
C LEU A 142 20.78 -4.58 22.26
N SER A 143 21.50 -4.88 21.18
CA SER A 143 22.59 -5.87 21.17
C SER A 143 23.63 -5.52 20.10
N ASP A 144 24.84 -6.05 20.25
CA ASP A 144 25.90 -5.92 19.25
C ASP A 144 25.51 -6.64 17.95
N SER A 145 25.73 -5.98 16.80
CA SER A 145 25.28 -6.42 15.47
C SER A 145 25.70 -7.87 15.15
N GLY A 146 26.98 -8.21 15.32
CA GLY A 146 27.45 -9.58 15.05
C GLY A 146 26.88 -10.64 16.01
N VAL A 147 26.68 -10.30 17.30
CA VAL A 147 26.08 -11.24 18.25
C VAL A 147 24.61 -11.49 17.90
N ALA A 148 23.90 -10.43 17.54
CA ALA A 148 22.50 -10.50 17.13
C ALA A 148 22.35 -11.27 15.81
N GLU A 149 23.15 -10.95 14.78
CA GLU A 149 23.18 -11.64 13.48
C GLU A 149 23.37 -13.16 13.65
N TYR A 150 24.36 -13.56 14.44
CA TYR A 150 24.60 -14.98 14.70
C TYR A 150 23.42 -15.63 15.44
N ALA A 151 22.88 -14.96 16.47
CA ALA A 151 21.81 -15.50 17.29
C ALA A 151 20.50 -15.65 16.51
N THR A 152 20.10 -14.66 15.71
CA THR A 152 18.86 -14.72 14.91
C THR A 152 18.96 -15.73 13.78
N ASN A 153 20.13 -15.87 13.14
CA ASN A 153 20.31 -16.75 11.99
C ASN A 153 20.58 -18.22 12.36
N ASN A 154 21.02 -18.51 13.59
CA ASN A 154 21.41 -19.87 13.97
C ASN A 154 20.69 -20.45 15.20
N ILE A 155 20.17 -19.61 16.10
CA ILE A 155 19.61 -20.07 17.38
C ILE A 155 18.13 -19.72 17.50
N TYR A 156 17.76 -18.48 17.21
CA TYR A 156 16.43 -17.92 17.45
C TYR A 156 15.79 -17.44 16.16
N CYS A 157 15.38 -18.37 15.30
CA CYS A 157 14.83 -18.08 13.96
C CYS A 157 13.52 -17.27 13.97
N ASN A 158 12.84 -17.21 15.11
CA ASN A 158 11.61 -16.42 15.29
C ASN A 158 11.89 -14.94 15.55
N LEU A 159 13.15 -14.58 15.78
CA LEU A 159 13.59 -13.21 16.01
C LEU A 159 14.27 -12.68 14.77
N THR A 160 14.11 -11.39 14.53
CA THR A 160 14.68 -10.70 13.37
C THR A 160 15.55 -9.55 13.84
N LEU A 161 16.68 -9.35 13.14
CA LEU A 161 17.50 -8.16 13.32
C LEU A 161 16.82 -6.98 12.64
N VAL A 162 16.73 -5.85 13.32
CA VAL A 162 15.98 -4.67 12.87
C VAL A 162 16.86 -3.43 12.88
N GLY A 163 16.77 -2.65 11.81
CA GLY A 163 17.48 -1.39 11.66
C GLY A 163 18.92 -1.53 11.18
N ASN A 164 19.59 -0.38 11.11
CA ASN A 164 20.99 -0.28 10.71
C ASN A 164 21.90 -0.09 11.94
N ASP A 165 23.18 -0.41 11.78
CA ASP A 165 24.21 -0.13 12.79
C ASP A 165 24.24 1.36 13.13
N PHE A 166 24.03 1.71 14.40
CA PHE A 166 23.88 3.08 14.88
C PHE A 166 25.04 3.55 15.78
N ASP A 167 25.81 2.62 16.35
CA ASP A 167 27.03 2.90 17.09
C ASP A 167 28.18 2.14 16.45
N ARG A 168 29.21 2.87 16.00
CA ARG A 168 30.36 2.29 15.29
C ARG A 168 31.40 1.82 16.30
N GLY A 169 31.01 0.88 17.15
CA GLY A 169 31.91 0.12 18.01
C GLY A 169 32.59 -1.03 17.26
N ALA A 170 33.77 -1.44 17.72
CA ALA A 170 34.47 -2.62 17.20
C ALA A 170 35.01 -3.48 18.34
N PHE A 171 35.01 -4.80 18.12
CA PHE A 171 35.70 -5.73 19.02
C PHE A 171 37.21 -5.58 18.86
N ALA A 172 37.92 -5.50 19.99
CA ALA A 172 39.36 -5.33 20.04
C ALA A 172 39.99 -6.27 21.07
N ILE A 173 41.26 -6.62 20.85
CA ILE A 173 42.07 -7.36 21.81
C ILE A 173 42.76 -6.35 22.73
N VAL A 174 42.55 -6.48 24.03
CA VAL A 174 43.18 -5.59 25.02
C VAL A 174 44.54 -6.15 25.40
N ILE A 175 45.58 -5.33 25.26
CA ILE A 175 46.97 -5.67 25.57
C ILE A 175 47.54 -4.76 26.67
N PRO A 176 48.54 -5.23 27.46
CA PRO A 176 49.23 -4.39 28.42
C PRO A 176 49.89 -3.18 27.76
N LYS A 177 49.93 -2.05 28.48
CA LYS A 177 50.59 -0.84 28.01
C LYS A 177 52.08 -1.11 27.77
N LYS A 178 52.59 -0.70 26.60
CA LYS A 178 54.00 -0.91 26.16
C LYS A 178 54.40 -2.38 25.99
N TRP A 179 53.46 -3.26 25.65
CA TRP A 179 53.80 -4.65 25.30
C TRP A 179 54.65 -4.69 24.02
N ALA A 180 55.80 -5.38 24.09
CA ALA A 180 56.79 -5.39 23.01
C ALA A 180 56.25 -5.95 21.68
N TYR A 181 55.28 -6.87 21.73
CA TYR A 181 54.71 -7.53 20.55
C TYR A 181 53.43 -6.88 20.03
N ALA A 182 53.07 -5.68 20.51
CA ALA A 182 51.85 -4.99 20.07
C ALA A 182 51.81 -4.81 18.55
N GLN A 183 52.93 -4.35 17.97
CA GLN A 183 53.03 -4.14 16.52
C GLN A 183 52.98 -5.45 15.74
N ASP A 184 53.65 -6.49 16.23
CA ASP A 184 53.64 -7.81 15.59
C ASP A 184 52.23 -8.42 15.58
N LEU A 185 51.46 -8.22 16.66
CA LEU A 185 50.06 -8.64 16.75
C LEU A 185 49.20 -7.91 15.71
N ASP A 186 49.33 -6.59 15.60
CA ASP A 186 48.56 -5.79 14.63
C ASP A 186 48.86 -6.20 13.18
N VAL A 187 50.15 -6.39 12.85
CA VAL A 187 50.57 -6.88 11.53
C VAL A 187 50.03 -8.29 11.27
N GLY A 188 50.04 -9.16 12.29
CA GLY A 188 49.46 -10.50 12.21
C GLY A 188 47.96 -10.45 11.90
N ILE A 189 47.19 -9.60 12.59
CA ILE A 189 45.75 -9.42 12.35
C ILE A 189 45.50 -8.86 10.95
N LEU A 190 46.29 -7.88 10.51
CA LEU A 190 46.19 -7.32 9.16
C LEU A 190 46.43 -8.40 8.09
N SER A 191 47.47 -9.22 8.27
CA SER A 191 47.75 -10.35 7.37
C SER A 191 46.60 -11.36 7.29
N LEU A 192 45.92 -11.65 8.41
CA LEU A 192 44.74 -12.51 8.43
C LEU A 192 43.55 -11.90 7.66
N LYS A 193 43.42 -10.58 7.69
CA LYS A 193 42.38 -9.85 6.94
C LYS A 193 42.69 -9.83 5.44
N GLU A 194 43.92 -9.46 5.06
CA GLU A 194 44.36 -9.38 3.66
C GLU A 194 44.36 -10.75 2.97
N SER A 195 44.73 -11.81 3.69
CA SER A 195 44.67 -13.18 3.17
C SER A 195 43.26 -13.75 3.03
N GLY A 196 42.22 -13.02 3.46
CA GLY A 196 40.83 -13.47 3.42
C GLY A 196 40.48 -14.53 4.47
N LYS A 197 41.39 -14.89 5.38
CA LYS A 197 41.12 -15.89 6.44
C LYS A 197 40.00 -15.46 7.38
N ILE A 198 39.93 -14.16 7.72
CA ILE A 198 38.86 -13.62 8.55
C ILE A 198 37.51 -13.75 7.83
N GLU A 199 37.46 -13.48 6.53
CA GLU A 199 36.24 -13.62 5.73
C GLU A 199 35.79 -15.09 5.65
N ASN A 200 36.72 -16.02 5.44
CA ASN A 200 36.42 -17.46 5.47
C ASN A 200 35.87 -17.90 6.83
N LEU A 201 36.39 -17.35 7.94
CA LEU A 201 35.85 -17.62 9.27
C LEU A 201 34.45 -17.01 9.44
N ARG A 202 34.22 -15.78 8.95
CA ARG A 202 32.89 -15.16 8.96
C ARG A 202 31.89 -16.05 8.24
N GLN A 203 32.18 -16.45 7.00
CA GLN A 203 31.31 -17.33 6.23
C GLN A 203 31.06 -18.66 6.95
N LYS A 204 32.10 -19.28 7.49
CA LYS A 204 31.98 -20.54 8.23
C LYS A 204 31.07 -20.46 9.46
N TRP A 205 31.14 -19.36 10.22
CA TRP A 205 30.44 -19.25 11.50
C TRP A 205 29.11 -18.48 11.42
N PHE A 206 28.95 -17.57 10.45
CA PHE A 206 27.76 -16.70 10.35
C PHE A 206 26.80 -17.10 9.22
N GLN A 207 27.14 -18.10 8.41
CA GLN A 207 26.19 -18.65 7.45
C GLN A 207 24.98 -19.24 8.19
N SER A 208 23.76 -18.91 7.73
CA SER A 208 22.52 -19.42 8.29
C SER A 208 22.42 -20.93 8.04
N GLN A 209 22.88 -21.72 9.01
CA GLN A 209 22.99 -23.17 8.85
C GLN A 209 21.83 -23.92 9.49
N TYR A 210 21.18 -23.31 10.49
CA TYR A 210 20.20 -23.97 11.36
C TYR A 210 18.80 -23.37 11.23
N CYS A 211 18.69 -22.05 11.14
CA CYS A 211 17.51 -21.46 10.54
C CYS A 211 17.64 -21.75 9.06
N SER A 212 16.86 -22.72 8.56
CA SER A 212 16.72 -22.85 7.11
C SER A 212 16.41 -21.47 6.57
N ASP A 213 16.82 -21.19 5.34
CA ASP A 213 15.95 -20.42 4.46
C ASP A 213 14.65 -21.23 4.33
N SER A 214 13.86 -21.32 5.40
CA SER A 214 12.52 -20.80 5.26
C SER A 214 12.74 -19.41 4.67
N THR A 215 12.85 -19.35 3.33
CA THR A 215 11.86 -18.64 2.52
C THR A 215 10.68 -18.63 3.42
N THR A 216 10.53 -17.51 4.13
CA THR A 216 9.70 -17.41 5.30
C THR A 216 8.51 -18.28 4.94
N THR A 217 8.09 -19.19 5.81
CA THR A 217 6.66 -19.32 5.85
C THR A 217 6.21 -17.91 6.26
N ILE A 218 6.20 -16.96 5.30
CA ILE A 218 5.06 -16.22 4.90
C ILE A 218 4.02 -17.34 4.90
N THR A 219 3.53 -17.69 6.09
CA THR A 219 2.14 -18.00 6.35
C THR A 219 1.49 -17.09 5.37
N THR A 220 1.06 -17.61 4.23
CA THR A 220 0.74 -16.84 3.05
C THR A 220 -0.25 -15.81 3.54
N THR A 221 0.24 -14.61 3.87
CA THR A 221 -0.52 -13.71 4.72
C THR A 221 -1.55 -13.22 3.76
N ALA A 222 -2.74 -13.81 3.91
CA ALA A 222 -3.89 -13.45 3.14
C ALA A 222 -4.01 -11.94 3.26
N ILE A 223 -4.23 -11.29 2.12
CA ILE A 223 -4.35 -9.83 2.09
C ILE A 223 -5.40 -9.44 3.14
N GLU A 224 -4.96 -8.71 4.16
CA GLU A 224 -5.87 -8.33 5.25
C GLU A 224 -6.99 -7.45 4.69
N ILE A 225 -8.20 -7.59 5.25
CA ILE A 225 -9.36 -6.77 4.87
C ILE A 225 -9.07 -5.28 5.07
N LYS A 226 -8.18 -4.94 6.01
CA LYS A 226 -7.71 -3.57 6.23
C LYS A 226 -6.96 -2.99 5.02
N ALA A 227 -6.20 -3.81 4.30
CA ALA A 227 -5.50 -3.37 3.08
C ALA A 227 -6.46 -3.18 1.89
N THR A 228 -7.60 -3.89 1.85
CA THR A 228 -8.61 -3.78 0.79
C THR A 228 -9.78 -2.87 1.16
N SER A 229 -9.82 -2.29 2.36
CA SER A 229 -10.94 -1.48 2.85
C SER A 229 -11.25 -0.28 1.95
N GLY A 230 -10.21 0.32 1.35
CA GLY A 230 -10.36 1.42 0.41
C GLY A 230 -11.25 1.08 -0.80
N LEU A 231 -11.16 -0.16 -1.31
CA LEU A 231 -11.98 -0.63 -2.43
C LEU A 231 -13.46 -0.72 -2.05
N PHE A 232 -13.76 -1.21 -0.84
CA PHE A 232 -15.13 -1.28 -0.35
C PHE A 232 -15.73 0.11 -0.13
N VAL A 233 -14.93 1.06 0.36
CA VAL A 233 -15.37 2.44 0.56
C VAL A 233 -15.66 3.12 -0.77
N THR A 234 -14.82 2.97 -1.80
CA THR A 234 -15.08 3.55 -3.13
C THR A 234 -16.30 2.92 -3.79
N PHE A 235 -16.53 1.63 -3.61
CA PHE A 235 -17.76 0.96 -4.07
C PHE A 235 -19.01 1.50 -3.36
N ALA A 236 -18.96 1.69 -2.03
CA ALA A 236 -20.07 2.26 -1.28
C ALA A 236 -20.40 3.70 -1.72
N ILE A 237 -19.38 4.53 -1.96
CA ILE A 237 -19.57 5.91 -2.43
C ILE A 237 -20.17 5.93 -3.84
N THR A 238 -19.67 5.11 -4.77
CA THR A 238 -20.17 5.08 -6.15
C THR A 238 -21.62 4.56 -6.23
N THR A 239 -21.96 3.53 -5.46
CA THR A 239 -23.34 3.03 -5.37
C THR A 239 -24.28 4.06 -4.74
N PHE A 240 -23.84 4.78 -3.72
CA PHE A 240 -24.60 5.85 -3.11
C PHE A 240 -24.86 7.01 -4.09
N ILE A 241 -23.83 7.47 -4.81
CA ILE A 241 -23.98 8.51 -5.84
C ILE A 241 -24.93 8.05 -6.95
N SER A 242 -24.83 6.78 -7.39
CA SER A 242 -25.73 6.20 -8.39
C SER A 242 -27.20 6.23 -7.92
N LEU A 243 -27.47 5.86 -6.66
CA LEU A 243 -28.81 5.93 -6.07
C LEU A 243 -29.33 7.37 -6.00
N LEU A 244 -28.49 8.34 -5.61
CA LEU A 244 -28.87 9.75 -5.57
C LEU A 244 -29.22 10.28 -6.97
N LEU A 245 -28.41 9.97 -7.99
CA LEU A 245 -28.70 10.36 -9.38
C LEU A 245 -29.98 9.72 -9.89
N PHE A 246 -30.23 8.45 -9.56
CA PHE A 246 -31.47 7.76 -9.93
C PHE A 246 -32.70 8.41 -9.29
N LEU A 247 -32.65 8.68 -7.98
CA LEU A 247 -33.74 9.34 -7.26
C LEU A 247 -33.96 10.76 -7.75
N TRP A 248 -32.88 11.50 -8.03
CA TRP A 248 -32.96 12.86 -8.58
C TRP A 248 -33.58 12.86 -9.98
N SER A 249 -33.16 11.96 -10.86
CA SER A 249 -33.73 11.79 -12.20
C SER A 249 -35.21 11.41 -12.14
N LYS A 250 -35.60 10.47 -11.25
CA LYS A 250 -37.01 10.11 -11.04
C LYS A 250 -37.83 11.28 -10.52
N ARG A 251 -37.31 12.02 -9.53
CA ARG A 251 -38.00 13.20 -8.96
C ARG A 251 -38.12 14.32 -9.98
N TYR A 252 -37.07 14.56 -10.77
CA TYR A 252 -37.08 15.52 -11.87
C TYR A 252 -38.13 15.13 -12.93
N ASN A 253 -38.12 13.88 -13.38
CA ASN A 253 -39.11 13.40 -14.36
C ASN A 253 -40.54 13.45 -13.81
N ILE A 254 -40.79 13.06 -12.56
CA ILE A 254 -42.13 13.18 -11.94
C ILE A 254 -42.57 14.64 -11.87
N LYS A 255 -41.68 15.56 -11.47
CA LYS A 255 -41.99 17.00 -11.43
C LYS A 255 -42.28 17.53 -12.83
N ASN A 256 -41.54 17.07 -13.85
CA ASN A 256 -41.74 17.49 -15.24
C ASN A 256 -43.05 16.93 -15.82
N TYR A 257 -43.38 15.67 -15.53
CA TYR A 257 -44.66 15.05 -15.89
C TYR A 257 -45.85 15.76 -15.21
N LEU A 258 -45.74 16.06 -13.90
CA LEU A 258 -46.77 16.81 -13.17
C LEU A 258 -46.94 18.23 -13.72
N SER A 259 -45.85 18.92 -14.03
CA SER A 259 -45.88 20.26 -14.65
C SER A 259 -46.60 20.24 -16.00
N GLN A 260 -46.30 19.26 -16.86
CA GLN A 260 -47.01 19.09 -18.14
C GLN A 260 -48.48 18.72 -17.95
N PHE A 261 -48.81 17.90 -16.95
CA PHE A 261 -50.19 17.53 -16.66
C PHE A 261 -51.01 18.73 -16.16
N ILE A 262 -50.44 19.56 -15.29
CA ILE A 262 -51.04 20.79 -14.77
C ILE A 262 -51.23 21.80 -15.92
N SER A 263 -50.20 22.03 -16.74
CA SER A 263 -50.27 22.92 -17.91
C SER A 263 -51.33 22.46 -18.94
N LYS A 264 -51.43 21.15 -19.19
CA LYS A 264 -52.46 20.60 -20.09
C LYS A 264 -53.87 20.78 -19.52
N LYS A 265 -54.05 20.59 -18.21
CA LYS A 265 -55.33 20.79 -17.51
C LYS A 265 -55.75 22.27 -17.49
N GLU A 266 -54.82 23.21 -17.27
CA GLU A 266 -55.11 24.64 -17.38
C GLU A 266 -55.53 25.03 -18.80
N SER A 267 -54.88 24.48 -19.82
CA SER A 267 -55.23 24.75 -21.22
C SER A 267 -56.63 24.24 -21.61
N SER A 268 -57.05 23.09 -21.08
CA SER A 268 -58.38 22.52 -21.35
C SER A 268 -59.48 23.28 -20.63
N THR A 269 -59.25 23.64 -19.37
CA THR A 269 -60.22 24.40 -18.55
C THR A 269 -60.44 25.81 -19.13
N THR A 270 -59.38 26.44 -19.63
CA THR A 270 -59.45 27.74 -20.31
C THR A 270 -60.25 27.66 -21.61
N LYS A 271 -60.08 26.60 -22.40
CA LYS A 271 -60.86 26.37 -23.62
C LYS A 271 -62.35 26.17 -23.34
N GLU A 272 -62.70 25.39 -22.32
CA GLU A 272 -64.11 25.17 -21.93
C GLU A 272 -64.79 26.45 -21.43
N TYR A 273 -64.08 27.30 -20.68
CA TYR A 273 -64.61 28.58 -20.23
C TYR A 273 -64.88 29.54 -21.40
N ILE A 274 -63.97 29.64 -22.36
CA ILE A 274 -64.15 30.47 -23.56
C ILE A 274 -65.34 29.98 -24.40
N GLN A 275 -65.48 28.66 -24.58
CA GLN A 275 -66.61 28.05 -25.31
C GLN A 275 -67.96 28.31 -24.63
N ARG A 276 -68.04 28.29 -23.30
CA ARG A 276 -69.28 28.63 -22.56
C ARG A 276 -69.67 30.09 -22.73
N ASN A 277 -68.71 31.01 -22.65
CA ASN A 277 -68.97 32.43 -22.81
C ASN A 277 -69.33 32.79 -24.26
N SER A 278 -68.78 32.10 -25.27
CA SER A 278 -69.20 32.28 -26.66
C SER A 278 -70.65 31.81 -26.89
N ASN A 279 -71.05 30.70 -26.28
CA ASN A 279 -72.42 30.18 -26.42
C ASN A 279 -73.45 31.07 -25.72
N GLN A 280 -73.14 31.60 -24.54
CA GLN A 280 -74.04 32.52 -23.83
C GLN A 280 -74.22 33.86 -24.54
N ASN A 281 -73.22 34.33 -25.29
CA ASN A 281 -73.35 35.53 -26.10
C ASN A 281 -74.12 35.29 -27.41
N SER A 282 -74.15 34.06 -27.94
CA SER A 282 -74.95 33.70 -29.12
C SER A 282 -76.44 33.53 -28.84
N GLU A 283 -76.84 33.26 -27.58
CA GLU A 283 -78.26 33.14 -27.19
C GLU A 283 -78.90 34.49 -26.82
N ARG A 284 -78.13 35.57 -26.79
CA ARG A 284 -78.58 36.94 -26.43
C ARG A 284 -78.78 37.88 -27.63
N THR A 285 -78.59 37.40 -28.85
CA THR A 285 -78.82 38.12 -30.11
C THR A 285 -79.92 37.43 -30.91
#